data_AF-A0A928JAD5-F1
#
_entry.id   AF-A0A928JAD5-F1
#
_cell.length_a   1.000
_cell.length_b   1.000
_cell.length_c   1.000
_cell.angle_alpha   90.00
_cell.angle_beta   90.00
_cell.angle_gamma   90.00
#
_symmetry.space_group_name_H-M   'P 1'
#
loop_
_entity.id
_entity.type
_entity.pdbx_description
1 polymer ?
#
loop_
_entity_poly.entity_id
_entity_poly.type
_entity_poly.pdbx_seq_one_letter_code
_entity_poly.pdbx_strand_id
1 'polypeptide(L)'
;MAEKKYIIDNAELMAEWNWAKNNALGFDPQILTQGCHTRVWWICKKGHSYEAQIKNRVSGSSCPFCSNRKVQSGYNDLATTHPIVASEWNYEKNKGLLPT
;
A
#
# COMPACT_ATOMS: atom_id res chain seq x y z
N MET A 1 -12.55 -26.83 16.95
CA MET A 1 -12.42 -26.10 15.68
C MET A 1 -11.93 -24.69 16.01
N ALA A 2 -10.95 -24.14 15.29
CA ALA A 2 -10.52 -22.76 15.53
C ALA A 2 -11.63 -21.80 15.10
N GLU A 3 -11.91 -20.80 15.93
CA GLU A 3 -12.87 -19.74 15.64
C GLU A 3 -12.41 -18.93 14.41
N LYS A 4 -13.32 -18.69 13.47
CA LYS A 4 -13.03 -17.84 12.31
C LYS A 4 -12.99 -16.38 12.75
N LYS A 5 -11.87 -15.71 12.53
CA LYS A 5 -11.73 -14.27 12.74
C LYS A 5 -11.95 -13.54 11.42
N TYR A 6 -12.94 -12.64 11.38
CA TYR A 6 -13.25 -11.85 10.19
C TYR A 6 -12.46 -10.54 10.20
N ILE A 7 -12.20 -9.97 9.01
CA ILE A 7 -11.41 -8.75 8.90
C ILE A 7 -12.17 -7.54 9.46
N ILE A 8 -13.50 -7.53 9.36
CA ILE A 8 -14.36 -6.47 9.92
C ILE A 8 -14.18 -6.30 11.44
N ASP A 9 -13.79 -7.36 12.15
CA ASP A 9 -13.59 -7.34 13.61
C ASP A 9 -12.25 -6.71 14.03
N ASN A 10 -11.34 -6.46 13.08
CA ASN A 10 -10.04 -5.86 13.37
C ASN A 10 -10.10 -4.33 13.20
N ALA A 11 -10.41 -3.62 14.29
CA ALA A 11 -10.59 -2.16 14.27
C ALA A 11 -9.36 -1.40 13.72
N GLU A 12 -8.15 -1.84 14.05
CA GLU A 12 -6.92 -1.18 13.58
C GLU A 12 -6.75 -1.29 12.07
N LEU A 13 -6.97 -2.49 11.50
CA LEU A 13 -6.89 -2.69 10.07
C LEU A 13 -8.09 -2.06 9.34
N MET A 14 -9.27 -2.07 9.94
CA MET A 14 -10.44 -1.43 9.35
C MET A 14 -10.30 0.09 9.26
N ALA A 15 -9.52 0.72 10.15
CA ALA A 15 -9.15 2.13 10.02
C ALA A 15 -8.28 2.41 8.78
N GLU A 16 -7.60 1.39 8.24
CA GLU A 16 -6.80 1.49 7.02
C GLU A 16 -7.54 0.93 5.78
N TRP A 17 -8.80 0.50 5.90
CA TRP A 17 -9.53 -0.08 4.77
C TRP A 17 -9.92 0.99 3.74
N ASN A 18 -9.58 0.77 2.46
CA ASN A 18 -10.03 1.66 1.39
C ASN A 18 -11.48 1.34 0.98
N TRP A 19 -12.45 1.92 1.67
CA TRP A 19 -13.88 1.70 1.40
C TRP A 19 -14.27 1.97 -0.05
N ALA A 20 -13.83 3.10 -0.63
CA ALA A 20 -14.22 3.48 -1.99
C ALA A 20 -13.76 2.43 -3.04
N LYS A 21 -12.49 2.03 -3.01
CA LYS A 21 -11.95 1.05 -3.97
C LYS A 21 -12.49 -0.35 -3.71
N ASN A 22 -12.55 -0.77 -2.45
CA ASN A 22 -12.97 -2.13 -2.13
C ASN A 22 -14.46 -2.34 -2.41
N ASN A 23 -15.31 -1.34 -2.15
CA ASN A 23 -16.74 -1.40 -2.52
C ASN A 23 -16.91 -1.45 -4.05
N ALA A 24 -16.15 -0.64 -4.80
CA ALA A 24 -16.19 -0.65 -6.26
C ALA A 24 -15.75 -1.99 -6.86
N LEU A 25 -14.92 -2.76 -6.13
CA LEU A 25 -14.44 -4.08 -6.51
C LEU A 25 -15.26 -5.23 -5.93
N GLY A 26 -16.32 -4.95 -5.16
CA GLY A 26 -17.19 -5.96 -4.56
C GLY A 26 -16.55 -6.75 -3.40
N PHE A 27 -15.53 -6.20 -2.72
CA PHE A 27 -14.97 -6.82 -1.52
C PHE A 27 -15.82 -6.49 -0.28
N ASP A 28 -16.41 -7.51 0.32
CA ASP A 28 -17.16 -7.39 1.57
C ASP A 28 -16.30 -7.81 2.78
N PRO A 29 -15.91 -6.88 3.68
CA PRO A 29 -15.10 -7.20 4.85
C PRO A 29 -15.82 -8.09 5.87
N GLN A 30 -17.15 -8.24 5.81
CA GLN A 30 -17.91 -9.09 6.73
C GLN A 30 -17.73 -10.58 6.46
N ILE A 31 -17.38 -10.95 5.23
CA ILE A 31 -17.20 -12.37 4.83
C ILE A 31 -15.73 -12.76 4.69
N LEU A 32 -14.83 -11.78 4.60
CA LEU A 32 -13.39 -12.00 4.46
C LEU A 32 -12.75 -12.28 5.82
N THR A 33 -11.95 -13.35 5.89
CA THR A 33 -11.25 -13.73 7.13
C THR A 33 -9.89 -13.08 7.24
N GLN A 34 -9.40 -12.90 8.47
CA GLN A 34 -8.07 -12.35 8.75
C GLN A 34 -6.92 -13.20 8.16
N GLY A 35 -7.16 -14.50 7.94
CA GLY A 35 -6.17 -15.40 7.34
C GLY A 35 -6.24 -15.50 5.81
N CYS A 36 -7.15 -14.79 5.14
CA CYS A 36 -7.34 -14.98 3.71
C CYS A 36 -6.22 -14.32 2.87
N HIS A 37 -6.01 -14.87 1.68
CA HIS A 37 -4.98 -14.43 0.73
C HIS A 37 -5.50 -13.36 -0.25
N THR A 38 -6.76 -12.94 -0.11
CA THR A 38 -7.36 -11.90 -0.95
C THR A 38 -6.58 -10.61 -0.82
N ARG A 39 -6.23 -10.03 -1.97
CA ARG A 39 -5.57 -8.72 -2.05
C ARG A 39 -6.65 -7.67 -2.14
N VAL A 40 -6.60 -6.72 -1.22
CA VAL A 40 -7.54 -5.61 -1.09
C VAL A 40 -6.77 -4.31 -0.97
N TRP A 41 -7.48 -3.20 -1.14
CA TRP A 41 -6.90 -1.87 -1.06
C TRP A 41 -6.90 -1.34 0.37
N TRP A 42 -5.77 -0.80 0.77
CA TRP A 42 -5.54 -0.13 2.05
C TRP A 42 -5.19 1.34 1.79
N ILE A 43 -5.41 2.18 2.79
CA ILE A 43 -4.93 3.56 2.86
C ILE A 43 -4.23 3.72 4.20
N CYS A 44 -2.92 4.01 4.20
CA CYS A 44 -2.23 4.27 5.47
C CYS A 44 -2.53 5.69 5.98
N LYS A 45 -2.12 5.97 7.23
CA LYS A 45 -2.28 7.29 7.88
C LYS A 45 -1.68 8.47 7.11
N LYS A 46 -0.72 8.25 6.21
CA LYS A 46 -0.14 9.28 5.32
C LYS A 46 -0.92 9.47 4.01
N GLY A 47 -2.04 8.77 3.82
CA GLY A 47 -2.88 8.88 2.62
C GLY A 47 -2.46 8.00 1.45
N HIS A 48 -1.36 7.22 1.54
CA HIS A 48 -0.96 6.35 0.44
C HIS A 48 -1.93 5.19 0.28
N SER A 49 -2.48 5.03 -0.94
CA SER A 49 -3.31 3.88 -1.30
C SER A 49 -2.46 2.76 -1.89
N TYR A 50 -2.53 1.56 -1.31
CA TYR A 50 -1.77 0.40 -1.77
C TYR A 50 -2.56 -0.89 -1.62
N GLU A 51 -2.21 -1.87 -2.45
CA GLU A 51 -2.81 -3.20 -2.41
C GLU A 51 -1.92 -4.16 -1.59
N ALA A 52 -2.53 -4.95 -0.71
CA ALA A 52 -1.86 -6.01 0.05
C ALA A 52 -2.83 -7.13 0.43
N GLN A 53 -2.31 -8.34 0.65
CA GLN A 53 -3.10 -9.45 1.19
C GLN A 53 -3.55 -9.17 2.62
N ILE A 54 -4.79 -9.54 2.95
CA ILE A 54 -5.33 -9.40 4.31
C ILE A 54 -4.44 -10.13 5.32
N LYS A 55 -4.07 -11.39 5.07
CA LYS A 55 -3.19 -12.14 5.99
C LYS A 55 -1.86 -11.44 6.27
N ASN A 56 -1.25 -10.80 5.26
CA ASN A 56 0.04 -10.13 5.43
C ASN A 56 -0.11 -8.87 6.27
N ARG A 57 -1.25 -8.18 6.16
CA ARG A 57 -1.57 -7.00 6.98
C ARG A 57 -1.81 -7.39 8.43
N VAL A 58 -2.50 -8.51 8.66
CA VAL A 58 -2.68 -9.09 9.99
C VAL A 58 -1.33 -9.51 10.61
N SER A 59 -0.39 -9.99 9.81
CA SER A 59 0.99 -10.28 10.25
C SER A 59 1.90 -9.05 10.39
N GLY A 60 1.37 -7.83 10.22
CA GLY A 60 2.12 -6.58 10.47
C GLY A 60 2.84 -5.97 9.25
N SER A 61 2.58 -6.44 8.02
CA SER A 61 3.12 -5.76 6.83
C SER A 61 2.61 -4.32 6.76
N SER A 62 3.47 -3.37 6.43
CA SER A 62 3.19 -1.93 6.42
C SER A 62 3.08 -1.35 5.00
N CYS A 63 2.63 -0.09 4.90
CA CYS A 63 2.60 0.64 3.64
C CYS A 63 3.96 0.61 2.92
N PRO A 64 4.03 0.11 1.68
CA PRO A 64 5.30 -0.06 0.96
C PRO A 64 5.96 1.27 0.58
N PHE A 65 5.17 2.35 0.42
CA PHE A 65 5.69 3.69 0.16
C PHE A 65 6.36 4.28 1.41
N CYS A 66 5.68 4.24 2.56
CA CYS A 66 6.25 4.68 3.84
C CYS A 66 7.55 3.96 4.21
N SER A 67 7.70 2.69 3.83
CA SER A 67 8.90 1.89 4.09
C SER A 67 9.92 1.90 2.94
N ASN A 68 9.76 2.77 1.94
CA ASN A 68 10.64 2.87 0.76
C ASN A 68 10.84 1.55 -0.01
N ARG A 69 9.89 0.61 0.06
CA ARG A 69 9.89 -0.62 -0.75
C ARG A 69 9.27 -0.39 -2.13
N LYS A 70 8.46 0.67 -2.27
CA LYS A 70 7.93 1.15 -3.54
C LYS A 70 8.15 2.66 -3.62
N VAL A 71 8.47 3.13 -4.81
CA VAL A 71 8.58 4.55 -5.13
C VAL A 71 7.20 5.08 -5.50
N GLN A 72 6.88 6.25 -4.97
CA GLN A 72 5.74 7.08 -5.34
C GLN A 72 6.25 8.49 -5.61
N SER A 73 5.96 8.96 -6.82
CA SER A 73 6.33 10.29 -7.28
C SER A 73 5.73 11.37 -6.38
N GLY A 74 6.53 12.39 -6.06
CA GLY A 74 6.19 13.46 -5.12
C GLY A 74 6.29 13.07 -3.65
N TYR A 75 6.73 11.85 -3.31
CA TYR A 75 6.85 11.41 -1.91
C TYR A 75 8.24 10.87 -1.56
N ASN A 76 8.66 9.79 -2.23
CA ASN A 76 9.92 9.10 -1.92
C ASN A 76 10.75 8.75 -3.14
N ASP A 77 10.49 9.40 -4.27
CA ASP A 77 11.36 9.36 -5.43
C ASP A 77 12.64 10.20 -5.21
N LEU A 78 13.60 10.03 -6.13
CA LEU A 78 14.92 10.64 -6.02
C LEU A 78 14.84 12.17 -6.16
N ALA A 79 14.01 12.67 -7.08
CA ALA A 79 13.83 14.10 -7.30
C ALA A 79 13.22 14.80 -6.09
N THR A 80 12.27 14.15 -5.41
CA THR A 80 11.62 14.67 -4.20
C THR A 80 12.56 14.64 -2.99
N THR A 81 13.27 13.54 -2.78
CA THR A 81 14.05 13.33 -1.54
C THR A 81 15.49 13.80 -1.64
N HIS A 82 16.07 13.81 -2.84
CA HIS A 82 17.48 14.12 -3.09
C HIS A 82 17.63 14.95 -4.39
N PRO A 83 17.10 16.19 -4.43
CA PRO A 83 17.05 16.99 -5.66
C PRO A 83 18.44 17.29 -6.25
N ILE A 84 19.47 17.41 -5.41
CA ILE A 84 20.85 17.62 -5.88
C ILE A 84 21.33 16.39 -6.67
N VAL A 85 21.14 15.20 -6.13
CA VAL A 85 21.53 13.95 -6.81
C VAL A 85 20.68 13.73 -8.06
N ALA A 86 19.37 14.05 -8.00
CA ALA A 86 18.51 13.98 -9.17
C ALA A 86 18.95 14.93 -10.30
N SER A 87 19.61 16.05 -9.98
CA SER A 87 20.15 16.98 -10.99
C SER A 87 21.34 16.39 -11.77
N GLU A 88 22.01 15.38 -11.21
CA GLU A 88 23.09 14.65 -11.87
C GLU A 88 22.58 13.55 -12.81
N TRP A 89 21.26 13.39 -12.94
CA TRP A 89 20.65 12.34 -13.78
C TRP A 89 21.00 12.52 -15.26
N ASN A 90 21.56 11.46 -15.86
CA ASN A 90 21.89 11.47 -17.28
C ASN A 90 20.69 11.04 -18.14
N TYR A 91 19.92 12.02 -18.63
CA TYR A 91 18.71 11.77 -19.44
C TYR A 91 19.00 11.11 -20.80
N GLU A 92 20.18 11.33 -21.38
CA GLU A 92 20.55 10.72 -22.66
C GLU A 92 20.84 9.22 -22.54
N LYS A 93 21.45 8.80 -21.42
CA LYS A 93 21.74 7.40 -21.15
C LYS A 93 20.56 6.67 -20.50
N ASN A 94 19.75 7.36 -19.70
CA ASN A 94 18.62 6.79 -18.96
C ASN A 94 17.27 7.05 -19.65
N LYS A 95 17.21 6.92 -20.98
CA LYS A 95 16.00 7.21 -21.76
C LYS A 95 14.79 6.40 -21.28
N GLY A 96 13.66 7.06 -21.12
CA GLY A 96 12.41 6.44 -20.66
C GLY A 96 12.33 6.24 -19.14
N LEU A 97 13.37 6.60 -18.39
CA LEU A 97 13.35 6.65 -16.94
C LEU A 97 13.47 8.10 -16.47
N LEU A 98 12.76 8.41 -15.40
CA LEU A 98 12.84 9.70 -14.73
C LEU A 98 13.35 9.48 -13.31
N PRO A 99 14.06 10.46 -12.71
CA PRO A 99 14.43 10.40 -11.30
C PRO A 99 13.24 10.65 -10.35
N THR A 100 12.00 10.59 -10.86
CA THR A 100 10.73 10.87 -10.17
C THR A 100 9.89 9.62 -9.91
#